data_AF-A0A1E1W3Z9-F1
#
_entry.id   AF-A0A1E1W3Z9-F1
#
_cell.length_a   1.000
_cell.length_b   1.000
_cell.length_c   1.000
_cell.angle_alpha   90.00
_cell.angle_beta   90.00
_cell.angle_gamma   90.00
#
_symmetry.space_group_name_H-M   'P 1'
#
loop_
_entity.id
_entity.type
_entity.pdbx_description
1 polymer ?
#
loop_
_entity_poly.entity_id
_entity_poly.type
_entity_poly.pdbx_seq_one_letter_code
_entity_poly.pdbx_strand_id
1 'polypeptide(L)'
;RAPRRRVERQQAAALKAPEKIDKLEKTDQASETVVMVKKFITSLWRQGGERPLSYFHVVMDPHSFARTVENIYHVSFLVRDGLISVQLDEEYGLPFITPLSTKQRDQRDISDENQFIVSIDMERWQELKDAFKIQQPMMVLKRKG
;
A
#
# COMPACT_ATOMS: atom_id res chain seq x y z
N ARG A 1 21.46 -48.06 -40.35
CA ARG A 1 20.78 -48.32 -39.05
C ARG A 1 21.81 -48.04 -37.95
N ALA A 2 21.71 -46.90 -37.27
CA ALA A 2 22.65 -46.51 -36.21
C ALA A 2 21.90 -46.51 -34.85
N PRO A 3 22.50 -47.06 -33.77
CA PRO A 3 21.80 -47.20 -32.50
C PRO A 3 21.77 -45.90 -31.69
N ARG A 4 20.60 -45.61 -31.12
CA ARG A 4 20.35 -44.49 -30.20
C ARG A 4 21.17 -44.69 -28.91
N ARG A 5 22.08 -43.75 -28.62
CA ARG A 5 22.82 -43.70 -27.36
C ARG A 5 22.01 -42.87 -26.36
N ARG A 6 21.66 -43.51 -25.24
CA ARG A 6 20.88 -43.01 -24.10
C ARG A 6 21.55 -41.77 -23.52
N VAL A 7 20.88 -40.61 -23.55
CA VAL A 7 21.37 -39.38 -22.91
C VAL A 7 21.24 -39.57 -21.40
N GLU A 8 22.38 -39.63 -20.71
CA GLU A 8 22.47 -39.71 -19.27
C GLU A 8 21.90 -38.44 -18.64
N ARG A 9 21.00 -38.63 -17.67
CA ARG A 9 20.55 -37.59 -16.73
C ARG A 9 21.76 -37.10 -15.94
N GLN A 10 22.35 -35.99 -16.35
CA GLN A 10 23.35 -35.30 -15.55
C GLN A 10 22.67 -34.20 -14.71
N GLN A 11 22.48 -34.60 -13.44
CA GLN A 11 22.60 -33.81 -12.23
C GLN A 11 21.81 -32.50 -12.16
N ALA A 12 20.67 -32.59 -11.48
CA ALA A 12 19.98 -31.46 -10.88
C ALA A 12 20.99 -30.64 -10.06
N ALA A 13 21.28 -29.42 -10.55
CA ALA A 13 21.99 -28.42 -9.79
C ALA A 13 21.23 -28.23 -8.46
N ALA A 14 21.93 -28.46 -7.35
CA ALA A 14 21.40 -28.25 -6.01
C ALA A 14 20.92 -26.81 -5.89
N LEU A 15 19.60 -26.62 -5.88
CA LEU A 15 18.94 -25.39 -5.48
C LEU A 15 19.33 -25.14 -4.02
N LYS A 16 20.33 -24.28 -3.80
CA LYS A 16 20.57 -23.69 -2.48
C LYS A 16 19.32 -22.91 -2.12
N ALA A 17 18.56 -23.42 -1.16
CA ALA A 17 17.43 -22.72 -0.58
C ALA A 17 17.92 -21.40 0.04
N PRO A 18 17.24 -20.26 -0.17
CA PRO A 18 17.63 -19.01 0.47
C PRO A 18 17.45 -19.12 2.00
N GLU A 19 18.47 -18.64 2.71
CA GLU A 19 18.59 -18.68 4.16
C GLU A 19 17.46 -17.89 4.85
N LYS A 20 16.78 -18.52 5.82
CA LYS A 20 15.59 -18.01 6.51
C LYS A 20 15.92 -17.02 7.64
N ILE A 21 16.68 -15.96 7.38
CA ILE A 21 17.03 -15.00 8.46
C ILE A 21 16.46 -13.59 8.24
N ASP A 22 16.03 -13.23 7.03
CA ASP A 22 15.53 -11.87 6.75
C ASP A 22 14.02 -11.64 7.02
N LYS A 23 13.23 -12.70 7.22
CA LYS A 23 11.77 -12.60 7.22
C LYS A 23 11.17 -12.06 8.52
N LEU A 24 11.79 -12.35 9.68
CA LEU A 24 11.23 -11.93 10.97
C LEU A 24 11.38 -10.41 11.18
N GLU A 25 12.57 -9.85 11.01
CA GLU A 25 12.81 -8.40 11.22
C GLU A 25 12.03 -7.52 10.24
N LYS A 26 11.94 -7.95 8.96
CA LYS A 26 11.12 -7.27 7.95
C LYS A 26 9.64 -7.25 8.31
N THR A 27 9.15 -8.28 9.01
CA THR A 27 7.75 -8.37 9.45
C THR A 27 7.46 -7.38 10.58
N ASP A 28 8.36 -7.26 11.55
CA ASP A 28 8.22 -6.34 12.69
C ASP A 28 8.27 -4.87 12.22
N GLN A 29 9.22 -4.50 11.36
CA GLN A 29 9.31 -3.14 10.81
C GLN A 29 8.12 -2.76 9.92
N ALA A 30 7.62 -3.70 9.12
CA ALA A 30 6.42 -3.49 8.31
C ALA A 30 5.21 -3.21 9.20
N SER A 31 5.08 -3.95 10.32
CA SER A 31 4.02 -3.75 11.32
C SER A 31 4.12 -2.37 11.98
N GLU A 32 5.31 -1.95 12.41
CA GLU A 32 5.53 -0.61 13.00
C GLU A 32 5.15 0.52 12.03
N THR A 33 5.52 0.37 10.76
CA THR A 33 5.24 1.39 9.74
C THR A 33 3.75 1.53 9.49
N VAL A 34 3.01 0.41 9.40
CA VAL A 34 1.55 0.42 9.25
C VAL A 34 0.87 1.10 10.45
N VAL A 35 1.36 0.84 11.67
CA VAL A 35 0.87 1.54 12.88
C VAL A 35 1.12 3.05 12.80
N MET A 36 2.28 3.48 12.28
CA MET A 36 2.61 4.90 12.10
C MET A 36 1.71 5.57 11.06
N VAL A 37 1.48 4.94 9.91
CA VAL A 37 0.57 5.42 8.86
C VAL A 37 -0.84 5.60 9.42
N LYS A 38 -1.35 4.62 10.19
CA LYS A 38 -2.66 4.73 10.84
C LYS A 38 -2.74 5.94 11.77
N LYS A 39 -1.72 6.12 12.63
CA LYS A 39 -1.66 7.26 13.57
C LYS A 39 -1.65 8.59 12.81
N PHE A 40 -0.88 8.67 11.74
CA PHE A 40 -0.82 9.85 10.88
C PHE A 40 -2.20 10.20 10.30
N ILE A 41 -2.84 9.25 9.61
CA ILE A 41 -4.17 9.43 9.00
C ILE A 41 -5.20 9.83 10.07
N THR A 42 -5.22 9.15 11.20
CA THR A 42 -6.17 9.45 12.30
C THR A 42 -5.96 10.84 12.87
N SER A 43 -4.70 11.27 13.04
CA SER A 43 -4.38 12.61 13.53
C SER A 43 -4.84 13.69 12.55
N LEU A 44 -4.53 13.51 11.26
CA LEU A 44 -4.92 14.46 10.22
C LEU A 44 -6.44 14.57 10.10
N TRP A 45 -7.14 13.44 10.14
CA TRP A 45 -8.61 13.38 10.11
C TRP A 45 -9.22 14.16 11.29
N ARG A 46 -8.71 13.97 12.52
CA ARG A 46 -9.16 14.72 13.70
C ARG A 46 -8.89 16.22 13.59
N GLN A 47 -7.70 16.60 13.13
CA GLN A 47 -7.34 18.01 12.94
C GLN A 47 -8.21 18.68 11.87
N GLY A 48 -8.63 17.93 10.85
CA GLY A 48 -9.52 18.38 9.79
C GLY A 48 -11.00 18.48 10.18
N GLY A 49 -11.35 18.24 11.45
CA GLY A 49 -12.72 18.23 11.94
C GLY A 49 -13.49 16.97 11.58
N GLU A 50 -12.79 15.82 11.57
CA GLU A 50 -13.38 14.50 11.28
C GLU A 50 -13.97 14.37 9.86
N ARG A 51 -13.49 15.19 8.93
CA ARG A 51 -13.87 15.14 7.51
C ARG A 51 -13.03 14.13 6.74
N PRO A 52 -13.61 13.41 5.75
CA PRO A 52 -12.87 12.48 4.90
C PRO A 52 -11.64 13.14 4.26
N LEU A 53 -10.53 12.41 4.19
CA LEU A 53 -9.26 12.89 3.68
C LEU A 53 -9.09 12.48 2.21
N SER A 54 -8.66 13.39 1.34
CA SER A 54 -8.35 13.02 -0.05
C SER A 54 -7.26 11.95 -0.10
N TYR A 55 -7.55 10.81 -0.72
CA TYR A 55 -6.62 9.69 -0.83
C TYR A 55 -5.32 10.10 -1.52
N PHE A 56 -5.41 10.78 -2.66
CA PHE A 56 -4.23 11.21 -3.44
C PHE A 56 -3.33 12.15 -2.64
N HIS A 57 -3.90 13.09 -1.88
CA HIS A 57 -3.09 13.98 -1.03
C HIS A 57 -2.36 13.21 0.08
N VAL A 58 -2.96 12.16 0.63
CA VAL A 58 -2.34 11.35 1.69
C VAL A 58 -1.19 10.50 1.13
N VAL A 59 -1.39 9.84 -0.01
CA VAL A 59 -0.43 8.84 -0.51
C VAL A 59 0.65 9.41 -1.43
N MET A 60 0.37 10.51 -2.14
CA MET A 60 1.30 11.00 -3.16
C MET A 60 2.47 11.76 -2.55
N ASP A 61 3.67 11.36 -2.98
CA ASP A 61 4.87 12.14 -2.82
C ASP A 61 5.26 12.71 -4.19
N PRO A 62 5.25 14.04 -4.38
CA PRO A 62 5.49 14.68 -5.69
C PRO A 62 6.96 14.63 -6.13
N HIS A 63 7.86 14.21 -5.25
CA HIS A 63 9.30 14.13 -5.49
C HIS A 63 9.79 12.68 -5.58
N SER A 64 8.93 11.67 -5.37
CA SER A 64 9.31 10.26 -5.50
C SER A 64 8.10 9.36 -5.76
N PHE A 65 8.05 8.80 -6.96
CA PHE A 65 7.12 7.74 -7.32
C PHE A 65 7.28 6.52 -6.40
N ALA A 66 8.51 6.10 -6.09
CA ALA A 66 8.75 4.96 -5.21
C ALA A 66 8.13 5.18 -3.81
N ARG A 67 8.26 6.38 -3.23
CA ARG A 67 7.60 6.70 -1.96
C ARG A 67 6.07 6.74 -2.10
N THR A 68 5.54 7.19 -3.24
CA THR A 68 4.09 7.10 -3.51
C THR A 68 3.61 5.65 -3.53
N VAL A 69 4.32 4.76 -4.21
CA VAL A 69 3.99 3.32 -4.26
C VAL A 69 4.08 2.69 -2.87
N GLU A 70 5.10 3.04 -2.06
CA GLU A 70 5.22 2.58 -0.67
C GLU A 70 4.06 3.08 0.20
N ASN A 71 3.67 4.35 0.08
CA ASN A 71 2.53 4.91 0.80
C ASN A 71 1.22 4.19 0.42
N ILE A 72 0.98 3.96 -0.87
CA ILE A 72 -0.16 3.20 -1.38
C ILE A 72 -0.15 1.77 -0.81
N TYR A 73 1.01 1.12 -0.82
CA TYR A 73 1.20 -0.21 -0.25
C TYR A 73 0.77 -0.22 1.22
N HIS A 74 1.27 0.67 2.06
CA HIS A 74 0.88 0.70 3.48
C HIS A 74 -0.60 1.03 3.71
N VAL A 75 -1.16 1.98 2.95
CA VAL A 75 -2.59 2.31 3.02
C VAL A 75 -3.45 1.10 2.63
N SER A 76 -3.02 0.29 1.67
CA SER A 76 -3.73 -0.95 1.29
C SER A 76 -3.83 -1.96 2.44
N PHE A 77 -2.81 -2.07 3.31
CA PHE A 77 -2.90 -2.92 4.52
C PHE A 77 -3.93 -2.38 5.50
N LEU A 78 -4.00 -1.06 5.66
CA LEU A 78 -4.99 -0.45 6.55
C LEU A 78 -6.43 -0.69 6.06
N VAL A 79 -6.66 -0.66 4.74
CA VAL A 79 -7.97 -0.98 4.16
C VAL A 79 -8.27 -2.47 4.37
N ARG A 80 -7.35 -3.36 3.98
CA ARG A 80 -7.50 -4.81 4.14
C ARG A 80 -7.80 -5.23 5.58
N ASP A 81 -7.14 -4.59 6.55
CA ASP A 81 -7.29 -4.90 7.97
C ASP A 81 -8.48 -4.14 8.62
N GLY A 82 -9.31 -3.45 7.82
CA GLY A 82 -10.50 -2.70 8.27
C GLY A 82 -10.17 -1.52 9.18
N LEU A 83 -8.96 -0.98 9.12
CA LEU A 83 -8.51 0.11 9.99
C LEU A 83 -8.94 1.49 9.45
N ILE A 84 -9.11 1.59 8.14
CA ILE A 84 -9.63 2.76 7.41
C ILE A 84 -10.56 2.26 6.30
N SER A 85 -11.47 3.11 5.83
CA SER A 85 -12.24 2.87 4.60
C SER A 85 -11.83 3.84 3.51
N VAL A 86 -11.97 3.41 2.26
CA VAL A 86 -11.89 4.31 1.10
C VAL A 86 -13.21 4.31 0.38
N GLN A 87 -13.78 5.49 0.17
CA GLN A 87 -15.06 5.69 -0.52
C GLN A 87 -14.87 6.73 -1.63
N LEU A 88 -15.57 6.54 -2.74
CA LEU A 88 -15.61 7.54 -3.80
C LEU A 88 -16.64 8.61 -3.42
N ASP A 89 -16.31 9.88 -3.64
CA ASP A 89 -17.31 10.94 -3.52
C ASP A 89 -18.31 10.89 -4.67
N GLU A 90 -19.53 11.36 -4.42
CA GLU A 90 -20.63 11.31 -5.39
C GLU A 90 -20.46 12.33 -6.53
N GLU A 91 -19.71 13.40 -6.33
CA GLU A 91 -19.64 14.53 -7.26
C GLU A 91 -18.61 14.28 -8.37
N TYR A 92 -17.42 13.78 -7.99
CA TYR A 92 -16.28 13.61 -8.89
C TYR A 92 -15.75 12.17 -8.95
N GLY A 93 -16.28 11.25 -8.12
CA GLY A 93 -15.82 9.87 -8.08
C GLY A 93 -14.37 9.72 -7.60
N LEU A 94 -13.86 10.68 -6.82
CA LEU A 94 -12.52 10.68 -6.25
C LEU A 94 -12.49 9.93 -4.92
N PRO A 95 -11.38 9.23 -4.62
CA PRO A 95 -11.28 8.45 -3.40
C PRO A 95 -10.94 9.30 -2.17
N PHE A 96 -11.67 9.03 -1.09
CA PHE A 96 -11.48 9.62 0.23
C PHE A 96 -11.33 8.56 1.33
N ILE A 97 -10.43 8.83 2.28
CA ILE A 97 -10.08 7.98 3.40
C ILE A 97 -10.80 8.44 4.67
N THR A 98 -11.39 7.50 5.41
CA THR A 98 -11.95 7.73 6.74
C THR A 98 -11.46 6.66 7.72
N PRO A 99 -10.90 7.01 8.90
CA PRO A 99 -10.56 6.04 9.95
C PRO A 99 -11.80 5.32 10.50
N LEU A 100 -11.65 4.05 10.87
CA LEU A 100 -12.76 3.24 11.37
C LEU A 100 -12.67 2.95 12.85
N SER A 101 -13.80 3.16 13.53
CA SER A 101 -13.99 2.73 14.91
C SER A 101 -14.11 1.21 15.01
N THR A 102 -13.86 0.66 16.20
CA THR A 102 -13.99 -0.78 16.46
C THR A 102 -15.40 -1.29 16.13
N LYS A 103 -16.45 -0.53 16.50
CA LYS A 103 -17.84 -0.89 16.22
C LYS A 103 -18.14 -0.99 14.72
N GLN A 104 -17.58 -0.08 13.92
CA GLN A 104 -17.72 -0.12 12.46
C GLN A 104 -16.96 -1.30 11.86
N ARG A 105 -15.85 -1.72 12.48
CA ARG A 105 -15.05 -2.87 12.06
C ARG A 105 -15.80 -4.19 12.25
N ASP A 106 -16.49 -4.34 13.39
CA ASP A 106 -17.23 -5.57 13.74
C ASP A 106 -18.51 -5.76 12.90
N GLN A 107 -19.03 -4.68 12.31
CA GLN A 107 -20.25 -4.68 11.50
C GLN A 107 -19.97 -4.77 9.99
N ARG A 108 -18.70 -4.87 9.57
CA ARG A 108 -18.31 -4.83 8.16
C ARG A 108 -18.19 -6.21 7.55
N ASP A 109 -18.87 -6.41 6.43
CA ASP A 109 -18.57 -7.50 5.51
C ASP A 109 -17.38 -7.10 4.62
N ILE A 110 -16.28 -7.82 4.76
CA ILE A 110 -15.01 -7.59 4.04
C ILE A 110 -15.22 -7.74 2.51
N SER A 111 -16.27 -8.44 2.07
CA SER A 111 -16.59 -8.65 0.65
C SER A 111 -16.91 -7.36 -0.12
N ASP A 112 -17.41 -6.32 0.55
CA ASP A 112 -17.85 -5.08 -0.11
C ASP A 112 -16.70 -4.10 -0.38
N GLU A 113 -15.56 -4.23 0.32
CA GLU A 113 -14.42 -3.30 0.20
C GLU A 113 -13.31 -3.75 -0.77
N ASN A 114 -13.44 -4.94 -1.37
CA ASN A 114 -12.50 -5.46 -2.37
C ASN A 114 -12.40 -4.64 -3.67
N GLN A 115 -13.08 -3.50 -3.76
CA GLN A 115 -13.18 -2.71 -4.99
C GLN A 115 -12.16 -1.58 -5.11
N PHE A 116 -11.37 -1.28 -4.07
CA PHE A 116 -10.41 -0.19 -4.14
C PHE A 116 -9.01 -0.64 -4.59
N ILE A 117 -8.85 -0.84 -5.90
CA ILE A 117 -7.53 -1.02 -6.53
C ILE A 117 -7.18 0.28 -7.26
N VAL A 118 -6.28 1.08 -6.69
CA VAL A 118 -5.65 2.18 -7.43
C VAL A 118 -4.41 1.65 -8.13
N SER A 119 -4.52 1.47 -9.44
CA SER A 119 -3.35 1.32 -10.29
C SER A 119 -2.76 2.69 -10.58
N ILE A 120 -1.44 2.80 -10.45
CA ILE A 120 -0.69 4.02 -10.75
C ILE A 120 0.61 3.64 -11.43
N ASP A 121 0.90 4.32 -12.54
CA ASP A 121 2.19 4.29 -13.20
C ASP A 121 2.85 5.66 -13.09
N MET A 122 4.03 5.79 -13.69
CA MET A 122 4.81 7.03 -13.65
C MET A 122 4.11 8.21 -14.34
N GLU A 123 3.41 7.95 -15.45
CA GLU A 123 2.70 8.98 -16.21
C GLU A 123 1.51 9.50 -15.41
N ARG A 124 0.65 8.59 -14.94
CA ARG A 124 -0.50 8.93 -14.11
C ARG A 124 -0.11 9.59 -12.80
N TRP A 125 1.02 9.20 -12.21
CA TRP A 125 1.57 9.88 -11.03
C TRP A 125 1.94 11.35 -11.31
N GLN A 126 2.52 11.65 -12.46
CA GLN A 126 2.82 13.03 -12.87
C GLN A 126 1.53 13.82 -13.10
N GLU A 127 0.57 13.26 -13.84
CA GLU A 127 -0.73 13.89 -14.11
C GLU A 127 -1.48 14.23 -12.84
N LEU A 128 -1.58 13.26 -11.91
CA LEU A 128 -2.29 13.44 -10.64
C LEU A 128 -1.61 14.50 -9.78
N LYS A 129 -0.27 14.56 -9.76
CA LYS A 129 0.48 15.57 -9.00
C LYS A 129 0.11 16.97 -9.49
N ASP A 130 0.06 17.16 -10.80
CA ASP A 130 -0.21 18.46 -11.41
C ASP A 130 -1.69 18.83 -11.28
N ALA A 131 -2.60 17.88 -11.52
CA ALA A 131 -4.05 18.07 -11.40
C ALA A 131 -4.47 18.46 -9.96
N PHE A 132 -3.91 17.77 -8.95
CA PHE A 132 -4.20 18.04 -7.55
C PHE A 132 -3.27 19.09 -6.92
N LYS A 133 -2.34 19.67 -7.71
CA LYS A 133 -1.36 20.67 -7.26
C LYS A 133 -0.59 20.25 -6.01
N ILE A 134 -0.21 18.97 -5.95
CA ILE A 134 0.51 18.39 -4.82
C ILE A 134 1.97 18.80 -4.92
N GLN A 135 2.37 19.79 -4.11
CA GLN A 135 3.73 20.33 -4.12
C GLN A 135 4.63 19.75 -3.02
N GLN A 136 4.04 19.21 -1.96
CA GLN A 136 4.77 18.61 -0.84
C GLN A 136 4.10 17.30 -0.41
N PRO A 137 4.89 16.29 0.00
CA PRO A 137 4.33 15.06 0.54
C PRO A 137 3.64 15.35 1.87
N MET A 138 2.42 14.86 2.01
CA MET A 138 1.69 14.94 3.27
C MET A 138 2.25 13.95 4.29
N MET A 139 2.61 12.73 3.84
CA MET A 139 3.18 11.67 4.66
C MET A 139 4.58 11.31 4.17
N VAL A 140 5.55 11.34 5.08
CA VAL A 140 6.93 10.89 4.84
C VAL A 140 7.31 9.84 5.86
N LEU A 141 7.46 8.60 5.41
CA LEU A 141 7.84 7.48 6.25
C LEU A 141 9.36 7.45 6.42
N LYS A 142 9.85 7.64 7.65
CA LYS A 142 11.28 7.54 7.95
C LYS A 142 11.65 6.08 8.21
N ARG A 143 12.55 5.51 7.40
CA ARG A 143 13.22 4.25 7.75
C ARG A 143 14.20 4.52 8.89
N LYS A 144 14.13 3.75 9.97
CA LYS A 144 15.26 3.64 10.90
C LYS A 144 16.34 2.86 10.17
N GLY A 145 17.45 3.53 9.87
CA GLY A 145 18.66 2.90 9.33
C GLY A 145 19.45 2.17 10.39
#